data_AF-A0A3M1DSA8-F1
#
_entry.id   AF-A0A3M1DSA8-F1
#
_cell.length_a   1.000
_cell.length_b   1.000
_cell.length_c   1.000
_cell.angle_alpha   90.00
_cell.angle_beta   90.00
_cell.angle_gamma   90.00
#
_symmetry.space_group_name_H-M   'P 1'
#
loop_
_entity.id
_entity.type
_entity.pdbx_description
1 polymer ?
#
loop_
_entity_poly.entity_id
_entity_poly.type
_entity_poly.pdbx_seq_one_letter_code
_entity_poly.pdbx_strand_id
1 'polypeptide(L)'
;DGIAPVFVPGAGDSFLIFTAAQILGAFHTVNLPALAAGLDWLVTNDGQNYSLAVTSVPLPPALWLMLSVLLLLAGVRRGARRAGPDP
;
A
#
# COMPACT_ATOMS: atom_id res chain seq x y z
N ASP A 1 -1.79 9.60 -36.40
CA ASP A 1 -1.94 8.29 -35.74
C ASP A 1 -1.98 8.47 -34.23
N GLY A 2 -3.19 8.53 -33.67
CA GLY A 2 -3.41 8.81 -32.25
C GLY A 2 -3.27 7.55 -31.43
N ILE A 3 -2.09 7.34 -30.83
CA ILE A 3 -1.92 6.29 -29.83
C ILE A 3 -2.62 6.77 -28.57
N ALA A 4 -3.68 6.07 -28.15
CA ALA A 4 -4.32 6.34 -26.87
C ALA A 4 -3.26 6.22 -25.76
N PRO A 5 -3.26 7.12 -24.76
CA PRO A 5 -2.31 7.01 -23.66
C PRO A 5 -2.47 5.65 -22.98
N VAL A 6 -1.34 4.99 -22.72
CA VAL A 6 -1.31 3.77 -21.91
C VAL A 6 -1.91 4.10 -20.56
N PHE A 7 -2.87 3.29 -20.12
CA PHE A 7 -3.49 3.47 -18.82
C PHE A 7 -2.45 3.28 -17.69
N VAL A 8 -2.36 4.26 -16.79
CA VAL A 8 -1.48 4.21 -15.61
C VAL A 8 -2.38 4.13 -14.38
N PRO A 9 -2.47 2.98 -13.70
CA PRO A 9 -3.35 2.81 -12.56
C PRO A 9 -2.93 3.69 -11.37
N GLY A 10 -3.89 4.41 -10.80
CA GLY A 10 -3.74 5.28 -9.63
C GLY A 10 -4.65 4.86 -8.47
N ALA A 11 -4.32 5.31 -7.25
CA ALA A 11 -5.13 5.01 -6.08
C ALA A 11 -6.59 5.47 -6.24
N GLY A 12 -7.53 4.57 -5.96
CA GLY A 12 -8.97 4.82 -6.11
C GLY A 12 -9.56 4.34 -7.43
N ASP A 13 -8.74 3.96 -8.41
CA ASP A 13 -9.22 3.34 -9.64
C ASP A 13 -9.87 1.98 -9.33
N SER A 14 -11.01 1.71 -9.97
CA SER A 14 -11.75 0.46 -9.79
C SER A 14 -12.35 -0.05 -11.09
N PHE A 15 -12.40 -1.37 -11.20
CA PHE A 15 -12.86 -2.09 -12.38
C PHE A 15 -13.76 -3.24 -11.95
N LEU A 16 -14.96 -3.32 -12.50
CA LEU A 16 -15.75 -4.54 -12.43
C LEU A 16 -15.14 -5.54 -13.41
N ILE A 17 -14.70 -6.70 -12.91
CA ILE A 17 -14.14 -7.76 -13.75
C ILE A 17 -15.30 -8.53 -14.38
N PHE A 18 -16.21 -9.04 -13.55
CA PHE A 18 -17.44 -9.69 -13.98
C PHE A 18 -18.45 -9.80 -12.83
N THR A 19 -19.71 -10.05 -13.20
CA THR A 19 -20.81 -10.36 -12.28
C THR A 19 -21.34 -11.74 -12.61
N ALA A 20 -21.45 -12.62 -11.61
CA ALA A 20 -21.96 -13.97 -11.79
C ALA A 20 -22.63 -14.48 -10.51
N ALA A 21 -23.78 -15.14 -10.64
CA ALA A 21 -24.45 -15.79 -9.52
C ALA A 21 -23.75 -17.10 -9.08
N GLN A 22 -23.05 -17.76 -10.01
CA GLN A 22 -22.28 -18.96 -9.74
C GLN A 22 -21.05 -19.00 -10.64
N ILE A 23 -19.92 -19.45 -10.12
CA ILE A 23 -18.67 -19.61 -10.87
C ILE A 23 -18.20 -21.05 -10.75
N LEU A 24 -18.16 -21.76 -11.88
CA LEU A 24 -17.76 -23.16 -11.97
C LEU A 24 -16.89 -23.34 -13.21
N GLY A 25 -15.88 -24.22 -13.13
CA GLY A 25 -15.02 -24.57 -14.26
C GLY A 25 -13.54 -24.55 -13.91
N ALA A 26 -12.71 -24.52 -14.95
CA ALA A 26 -11.27 -24.36 -14.83
C ALA A 26 -10.90 -22.87 -14.85
N PHE A 27 -9.99 -22.46 -13.98
CA PHE A 27 -9.48 -21.10 -13.90
C PHE A 27 -8.00 -21.05 -14.24
N HIS A 28 -7.60 -19.96 -14.86
CA HIS A 28 -6.21 -19.63 -15.10
C HIS A 28 -5.82 -18.40 -14.28
N THR A 29 -4.58 -18.38 -13.80
CA THR A 29 -4.03 -17.23 -13.09
C THR A 29 -3.51 -16.22 -14.10
N VAL A 30 -3.91 -14.96 -13.92
CA VAL A 30 -3.34 -13.81 -14.63
C VAL A 30 -2.52 -13.01 -13.65
N ASN A 31 -1.24 -12.79 -13.96
CA ASN A 31 -0.39 -11.91 -13.18
C ASN A 31 -0.55 -10.49 -13.70
N LEU A 32 -1.01 -9.59 -12.83
CA LEU A 32 -1.14 -8.17 -13.13
C LEU A 32 0.24 -7.51 -13.12
N PRO A 33 0.44 -6.41 -13.89
CA PRO A 33 1.67 -5.66 -13.83
C PRO A 33 1.91 -5.10 -12.42
N ALA A 34 3.19 -4.97 -12.06
CA ALA A 34 3.57 -4.30 -10.82
C ALA A 34 3.09 -2.84 -10.85
N LEU A 35 2.55 -2.38 -9.72
CA LEU A 35 2.14 -1.00 -9.54
C LEU A 35 3.30 -0.14 -9.02
N ALA A 36 3.13 1.18 -9.07
CA ALA A 36 4.04 2.10 -8.42
C ALA A 36 4.15 1.82 -6.90
N ALA A 37 5.28 2.18 -6.31
CA ALA A 37 5.53 1.96 -4.89
C ALA A 37 4.43 2.60 -4.01
N GLY A 38 3.93 1.85 -3.03
CA GLY A 38 2.85 2.30 -2.15
C GLY A 38 1.45 2.04 -2.72
N LEU A 39 1.32 1.40 -3.88
CA LEU A 39 0.06 0.92 -4.43
C LEU A 39 0.01 -0.61 -4.46
N ASP A 40 -1.19 -1.17 -4.35
CA ASP A 40 -1.43 -2.60 -4.47
C ASP A 40 -2.79 -2.88 -5.10
N TRP A 41 -2.90 -4.05 -5.72
CA TRP A 41 -4.13 -4.57 -6.32
C TRP A 41 -5.00 -5.21 -5.24
N LEU A 42 -6.20 -4.69 -5.05
CA LEU A 42 -7.20 -5.28 -4.18
C LEU A 42 -8.29 -5.95 -5.01
N VAL A 43 -8.43 -7.26 -4.86
CA VAL A 43 -9.56 -8.01 -5.43
C VAL A 43 -10.64 -8.11 -4.36
N THR A 44 -11.86 -7.70 -4.70
CA THR A 44 -13.03 -7.85 -3.83
C THR A 44 -14.09 -8.71 -4.50
N ASN A 45 -14.81 -9.44 -3.66
CA ASN A 45 -15.93 -10.29 -4.04
C ASN A 45 -17.07 -10.06 -3.04
N ASP A 46 -18.21 -9.55 -3.51
CA ASP A 46 -19.39 -9.31 -2.68
C ASP A 46 -20.41 -10.47 -2.72
N GLY A 47 -20.04 -11.59 -3.35
CA GLY A 47 -20.87 -12.78 -3.55
C GLY A 47 -21.46 -12.88 -4.96
N GLN A 48 -21.52 -11.78 -5.71
CA GLN A 48 -22.02 -11.73 -7.10
C GLN A 48 -21.04 -11.00 -8.02
N ASN A 49 -20.42 -9.94 -7.54
CA ASN A 49 -19.53 -9.06 -8.28
C ASN A 49 -18.09 -9.28 -7.84
N TYR A 50 -17.21 -9.38 -8.84
CA TYR A 50 -15.78 -9.47 -8.66
C TYR A 50 -15.19 -8.18 -9.20
N SER A 51 -14.58 -7.40 -8.32
CA SER A 51 -13.98 -6.13 -8.69
C SER A 51 -12.51 -6.08 -8.34
N LEU A 52 -11.77 -5.31 -9.13
CA LEU A 52 -10.37 -5.01 -8.94
C LEU A 52 -10.24 -3.53 -8.65
N ALA A 53 -9.58 -3.19 -7.55
CA ALA A 53 -9.31 -1.81 -7.18
C ALA A 53 -7.81 -1.60 -6.96
N VAL A 54 -7.35 -0.37 -7.21
CA VAL A 54 -6.02 0.08 -6.86
C VAL A 54 -6.09 0.77 -5.50
N THR A 55 -5.41 0.21 -4.52
CA THR A 55 -5.41 0.74 -3.16
C THR A 55 -4.03 1.21 -2.75
N SER A 56 -3.98 2.24 -1.90
CA SER A 56 -2.74 2.66 -1.28
C SER A 56 -2.40 1.73 -0.12
N VAL A 57 -1.16 1.26 -0.06
CA VAL A 57 -0.65 0.49 1.07
C VAL A 57 -0.12 1.46 2.12
N PRO A 58 -0.70 1.48 3.35
CA PRO A 58 -0.17 2.32 4.42
C PRO A 58 1.26 1.91 4.77
N LEU A 59 2.10 2.89 5.10
CA LEU A 59 3.44 2.64 5.62
C LEU A 59 3.35 1.69 6.83
N PRO A 60 4.18 0.63 6.89
CA PRO A 60 4.19 -0.27 8.02
C PRO A 60 4.36 0.49 9.35
N PRO A 61 3.59 0.15 10.41
CA PRO A 61 3.71 0.81 11.71
C PRO A 61 5.13 0.79 12.27
N ALA A 62 5.91 -0.24 11.93
CA ALA A 62 7.32 -0.37 12.30
C ALA A 62 8.16 0.86 11.92
N LEU A 63 7.88 1.53 10.79
CA LEU A 63 8.60 2.74 10.39
C LEU A 63 8.32 3.92 11.32
N TRP A 64 7.07 4.09 11.72
CA TRP A 64 6.67 5.11 12.68
C TRP A 64 7.23 4.84 14.07
N LEU A 65 7.21 3.57 14.48
CA LEU A 65 7.78 3.14 15.76
C LEU A 65 9.30 3.37 15.77
N MET A 66 10.00 2.98 14.70
CA MET A 66 11.43 3.24 14.55
C MET A 66 11.75 4.73 14.63
N LEU A 67 10.99 5.58 13.92
CA LEU A 67 11.18 7.03 13.96
C LEU A 67 10.97 7.59 15.38
N SER A 68 9.95 7.10 16.07
CA SER A 68 9.66 7.47 17.46
C SER A 68 10.79 7.08 18.41
N VAL A 69 11.34 5.87 18.26
CA VAL A 69 12.49 5.39 19.05
C VAL A 69 13.74 6.22 18.77
N LEU A 70 14.02 6.54 17.50
CA LEU A 70 15.16 7.37 17.12
C LEU A 70 15.07 8.78 17.72
N LEU A 71 13.88 9.38 17.73
CA LEU A 71 13.65 10.69 18.36
C LEU A 71 13.87 10.63 19.88
N LEU A 72 13.39 9.58 20.55
CA LEU A 72 13.60 9.39 21.97
C LEU A 72 15.10 9.25 22.30
N LEU A 73 15.82 8.41 21.55
CA LEU A 73 17.27 8.22 21.74
C LEU A 73 18.06 9.52 21.48
N ALA A 74 17.71 10.28 20.45
CA ALA A 74 18.34 11.57 20.16
C ALA A 74 18.06 12.60 21.28
N GLY A 75 16.86 12.61 21.85
CA GLY A 75 16.49 13.45 22.99
C GLY A 75 17.30 13.12 24.24
N VAL A 76 17.40 11.84 24.59
CA VAL A 76 18.21 11.36 25.74
C VAL A 76 19.67 11.76 25.59
N ARG A 77 20.24 11.60 24.38
CA ARG A 77 21.64 12.00 24.09
C ARG A 77 21.87 13.51 24.23
N ARG A 78 20.88 14.34 23.93
CA ARG A 78 20.98 15.81 24.08
C ARG A 78 20.86 16.26 25.53
N GLY A 79 20.07 15.57 26.36
CA GLY A 79 19.93 15.83 27.79
C GLY A 79 21.20 15.51 28.59
N ALA A 80 21.84 14.37 28.30
CA ALA A 80 23.07 13.95 28.99
C ALA A 80 24.26 14.90 28.78
N ARG A 81 24.33 15.60 27.63
CA ARG A 81 25.38 16.59 27.35
C ARG A 81 25.20 17.92 28.10
N ARG A 82 24.00 18.18 28.66
CA ARG A 82 23.71 19.40 29.42
C ARG A 82 23.86 19.21 30.94
N ALA A 83 23.95 17.97 31.41
CA ALA A 83 24.19 17.61 32.80
C ALA A 83 25.66 17.19 33.02
N GLY A 84 26.60 17.99 32.54
CA GLY A 84 28.01 17.85 32.94
C GLY A 84 28.17 18.18 34.43
N PRO A 85 29.11 17.54 35.15
CA PRO A 85 29.23 17.69 36.60
C PRO A 85 29.61 19.12 36.97
N ASP A 86 28.81 19.75 37.82
CA ASP A 86 29.16 21.00 38.49
C ASP A 86 30.30 20.71 39.51
N PRO A 87 31.33 21.59 39.60
CA PRO A 87 32.52 21.40 40.44
C PRO A 87 32.24 21.46 41.95
#